data_AF-A0A7X8HZR9-F1
#
_entry.id   AF-A0A7X8HZR9-F1
#
_cell.length_a   1.000
_cell.length_b   1.000
_cell.length_c   1.000
_cell.angle_alpha   90.00
_cell.angle_beta   90.00
_cell.angle_gamma   90.00
#
_symmetry.space_group_name_H-M   'P 1'
#
loop_
_entity.id
_entity.type
_entity.pdbx_description
1 polymer ?
#
loop_
_entity_poly.entity_id
_entity_poly.type
_entity_poly.pdbx_seq_one_letter_code
_entity_poly.pdbx_strand_id
1 'polypeptide(L)'
;FLISVEYLTDIPGKLDALNKLIEKLEANLQAEGYFSKEYRGMFWGVWETRPYMKARRARLETLIECGMYKKAIKEAEDLLNLSSSDNLGIRYLLAPLYGLFEDTNKLNKLLKKYPENTPSLLLSQALLKFKQAKFDASLDLFKQIHEENPYLISYIQDAEDFEQPMMFSRGSEEEAQDAIANNYPLLLSMFSLYIFLAENFD
;
A
#
# COMPACT_ATOMS: atom_id res chain seq x y z
N PHE A 1 -1.76 12.61 17.73
CA PHE A 1 -2.83 11.60 17.54
C PHE A 1 -4.21 12.25 17.48
N LEU A 2 -4.42 13.11 16.49
CA LEU A 2 -5.74 13.59 16.10
C LEU A 2 -5.65 13.75 14.59
N ILE A 3 -5.85 12.66 13.87
CA ILE A 3 -6.21 12.75 12.46
C ILE A 3 -7.45 13.64 12.44
N SER A 4 -7.34 14.80 11.79
CA SER A 4 -8.41 15.77 11.67
C SER A 4 -9.69 15.07 11.20
N VAL A 5 -10.73 15.19 12.03
CA VAL A 5 -12.04 14.53 11.90
C VAL A 5 -12.78 14.94 10.60
N GLU A 6 -12.24 15.88 9.83
CA GLU A 6 -12.83 16.41 8.60
C GLU A 6 -12.77 15.43 7.40
N TYR A 7 -11.96 14.36 7.45
CA TYR A 7 -11.95 13.31 6.43
C TYR A 7 -12.79 12.07 6.77
N LEU A 8 -13.40 12.00 7.96
CA LEU A 8 -14.31 10.92 8.37
C LEU A 8 -15.72 11.09 7.78
N THR A 9 -15.78 11.35 6.47
CA THR A 9 -17.00 11.14 5.68
C THR A 9 -17.48 9.70 5.88
N ASP A 10 -18.74 9.52 6.26
CA ASP A 10 -19.42 8.25 6.59
C ASP A 10 -18.75 6.99 6.01
N ILE A 11 -17.76 6.44 6.73
CA ILE A 11 -16.96 5.29 6.25
C ILE A 11 -17.85 4.07 5.99
N PRO A 12 -18.80 3.71 6.89
CA PRO A 12 -19.78 2.67 6.60
C PRO A 12 -20.58 2.93 5.32
N GLY A 13 -21.10 4.15 5.14
CA GLY A 13 -21.85 4.53 3.93
C GLY A 13 -21.00 4.49 2.67
N LYS A 14 -19.74 4.95 2.73
CA LYS A 14 -18.75 4.88 1.64
C LYS A 14 -18.52 3.42 1.23
N LEU A 15 -18.28 2.53 2.20
CA LEU A 15 -18.05 1.11 1.92
C LEU A 15 -19.29 0.43 1.33
N ASP A 16 -20.49 0.72 1.83
CA ASP A 16 -21.75 0.22 1.27
C ASP A 16 -21.98 0.71 -0.17
N ALA A 17 -21.79 2.01 -0.42
CA ALA A 17 -21.91 2.60 -1.75
C ALA A 17 -20.91 1.98 -2.75
N LEU A 18 -19.65 1.77 -2.32
CA LEU A 18 -18.63 1.12 -3.13
C LEU A 18 -19.01 -0.33 -3.45
N ASN A 19 -19.52 -1.10 -2.48
CA ASN A 19 -19.95 -2.48 -2.73
C ASN A 19 -21.07 -2.54 -3.76
N LYS A 20 -22.12 -1.71 -3.62
CA LYS A 20 -23.22 -1.63 -4.59
C LYS A 20 -22.74 -1.21 -5.98
N LEU A 21 -21.82 -0.26 -6.06
CA LEU A 21 -21.24 0.18 -7.34
C LEU A 21 -20.44 -0.94 -8.00
N ILE A 22 -19.58 -1.63 -7.24
CA ILE A 22 -18.75 -2.74 -7.71
C ILE A 22 -19.64 -3.88 -8.22
N GLU A 23 -20.67 -4.28 -7.46
CA GLU A 23 -21.62 -5.32 -7.89
C GLU A 23 -22.31 -4.98 -9.21
N LYS A 24 -22.77 -3.74 -9.36
CA LYS A 24 -23.40 -3.27 -10.61
C LYS A 24 -22.42 -3.30 -11.79
N LEU A 25 -21.21 -2.79 -11.60
CA LEU A 25 -20.17 -2.77 -12.64
C LEU A 25 -19.74 -4.19 -13.02
N GLU A 26 -19.58 -5.07 -12.04
CA GLU A 26 -19.21 -6.47 -12.25
C GLU A 26 -20.27 -7.22 -13.06
N ALA A 27 -21.55 -7.06 -12.72
CA ALA A 27 -22.65 -7.67 -13.46
C ALA A 27 -22.67 -7.24 -14.94
N ASN A 28 -22.45 -5.95 -15.21
CA ASN A 28 -22.37 -5.43 -16.57
C ASN A 28 -21.18 -6.00 -17.34
N LEU A 29 -19.99 -5.96 -16.73
CA LEU A 29 -18.76 -6.48 -17.36
C LEU A 29 -18.84 -8.00 -17.60
N GLN A 30 -19.53 -8.74 -16.73
CA GLN A 30 -19.80 -10.15 -16.89
C GLN A 30 -20.75 -10.43 -18.07
N ALA A 31 -21.82 -9.64 -18.21
CA ALA A 31 -22.73 -9.74 -19.35
C ALA A 31 -22.04 -9.43 -20.68
N GLU A 32 -21.07 -8.52 -20.67
CA GLU A 32 -20.25 -8.12 -21.83
C GLU A 32 -19.06 -9.07 -22.07
N GLY A 33 -18.83 -10.07 -21.21
CA GLY A 33 -17.84 -11.11 -21.41
C GLY A 33 -16.40 -10.76 -21.00
N TYR A 34 -16.19 -9.63 -20.29
CA TYR A 34 -14.86 -9.15 -19.92
C TYR A 34 -14.12 -10.03 -18.89
N PHE A 35 -14.78 -10.99 -18.25
CA PHE A 35 -14.12 -11.97 -17.35
C PHE A 35 -13.61 -13.23 -18.05
N SER A 36 -13.63 -13.25 -19.39
CA SER A 36 -13.02 -14.33 -20.16
C SER A 36 -11.49 -14.40 -19.92
N LYS A 37 -10.88 -15.53 -20.28
CA LYS A 37 -9.42 -15.72 -20.12
C LYS A 37 -8.59 -14.71 -20.92
N GLU A 38 -9.15 -14.13 -21.99
CA GLU A 38 -8.48 -13.16 -22.86
C GLU A 38 -8.15 -11.86 -22.14
N TYR A 39 -9.06 -11.38 -21.28
CA TYR A 39 -8.92 -10.11 -20.59
C TYR A 39 -8.20 -10.23 -19.24
N ARG A 40 -8.04 -11.44 -18.71
CA ARG A 40 -7.43 -11.65 -17.39
C ARG A 40 -6.00 -11.10 -17.36
N GLY A 41 -5.73 -10.23 -16.39
CA GLY A 41 -4.45 -9.55 -16.27
C GLY A 41 -4.33 -8.28 -17.12
N MET A 42 -5.29 -8.00 -18.01
CA MET A 42 -5.28 -6.87 -18.94
C MET A 42 -6.39 -5.84 -18.65
N PHE A 43 -7.09 -5.93 -17.51
CA PHE A 43 -8.22 -5.03 -17.18
C PHE A 43 -7.85 -3.54 -17.17
N TRP A 44 -6.60 -3.17 -16.96
CA TRP A 44 -6.22 -1.76 -17.06
C TRP A 44 -6.09 -1.26 -18.52
N GLY A 45 -5.69 -2.16 -19.42
CA GLY A 45 -5.54 -1.87 -20.85
C GLY A 45 -6.89 -1.71 -21.55
N VAL A 46 -7.93 -2.36 -21.05
CA VAL A 46 -9.31 -2.25 -21.54
C VAL A 46 -9.98 -1.04 -20.90
N TRP A 47 -10.59 -0.17 -21.72
CA TRP A 47 -11.14 1.10 -21.26
C TRP A 47 -12.38 0.89 -20.39
N GLU A 48 -13.24 -0.04 -20.79
CA GLU A 48 -14.54 -0.37 -20.21
C GLU A 48 -14.42 -0.91 -18.78
N THR A 49 -13.32 -1.62 -18.47
CA THR A 49 -13.06 -2.20 -17.15
C THR A 49 -12.43 -1.21 -16.15
N ARG A 50 -11.98 -0.03 -16.58
CA ARG A 50 -11.31 0.95 -15.70
C ARG A 50 -12.18 1.49 -14.56
N PRO A 51 -13.47 1.82 -14.77
CA PRO A 51 -14.35 2.25 -13.67
C PRO A 51 -14.45 1.18 -12.57
N TYR A 52 -14.55 -0.10 -12.95
CA TYR A 52 -14.57 -1.23 -12.01
C TYR A 52 -13.28 -1.33 -11.21
N MET A 53 -12.12 -1.27 -11.90
CA MET A 53 -10.81 -1.30 -11.25
C MET A 53 -10.61 -0.14 -10.26
N LYS A 54 -11.04 1.08 -10.62
CA LYS A 54 -10.98 2.25 -9.74
C LYS A 54 -11.88 2.12 -8.51
N ALA A 55 -13.12 1.65 -8.70
CA ALA A 55 -14.05 1.44 -7.57
C ALA A 55 -13.49 0.39 -6.59
N ARG A 56 -12.90 -0.69 -7.10
CA ARG A 56 -12.25 -1.71 -6.28
C ARG A 56 -10.99 -1.22 -5.56
N ARG A 57 -10.18 -0.35 -6.20
CA ARG A 57 -9.08 0.33 -5.50
C ARG A 57 -9.58 1.21 -4.35
N ALA A 58 -10.63 2.01 -4.57
CA ALA A 58 -11.21 2.81 -3.50
C ALA A 58 -11.76 1.96 -2.34
N ARG A 59 -12.33 0.78 -2.66
CA ARG A 59 -12.72 -0.20 -1.64
C ARG A 59 -11.53 -0.77 -0.90
N LEU A 60 -10.43 -1.10 -1.58
CA LEU A 60 -9.19 -1.53 -0.93
C LEU A 60 -8.70 -0.50 0.09
N GLU A 61 -8.59 0.75 -0.31
CA GLU A 61 -8.16 1.86 0.57
C GLU A 61 -9.10 1.99 1.78
N THR A 62 -10.43 1.94 1.56
CA THR A 62 -11.42 1.99 2.64
C THR A 62 -11.34 0.79 3.59
N LEU A 63 -11.03 -0.42 3.07
CA LEU A 63 -10.83 -1.61 3.89
C LEU A 63 -9.56 -1.48 4.76
N ILE A 64 -8.51 -0.84 4.25
CA ILE A 64 -7.28 -0.54 5.01
C ILE A 64 -7.60 0.48 6.11
N GLU A 65 -8.29 1.57 5.79
CA GLU A 65 -8.75 2.59 6.74
C GLU A 65 -9.57 1.97 7.89
N CYS A 66 -10.44 1.00 7.57
CA CYS A 66 -11.24 0.28 8.56
C CYS A 66 -10.48 -0.78 9.37
N GLY A 67 -9.19 -1.01 9.10
CA GLY A 67 -8.42 -2.10 9.71
C GLY A 67 -8.87 -3.50 9.29
N MET A 68 -9.68 -3.64 8.22
CA MET A 68 -10.18 -4.92 7.72
C MET A 68 -9.12 -5.64 6.86
N TYR A 69 -7.90 -5.79 7.39
CA TYR A 69 -6.71 -6.12 6.60
C TYR A 69 -6.79 -7.46 5.86
N LYS A 70 -7.45 -8.49 6.42
CA LYS A 70 -7.65 -9.76 5.70
C LYS A 70 -8.50 -9.58 4.43
N LYS A 71 -9.52 -8.72 4.48
CA LYS A 71 -10.34 -8.38 3.31
C LYS A 71 -9.54 -7.51 2.34
N ALA A 72 -8.75 -6.56 2.84
CA ALA A 72 -7.86 -5.71 2.04
C ALA A 72 -6.83 -6.55 1.25
N ILE A 73 -6.17 -7.52 1.90
CA ILE A 73 -5.21 -8.43 1.23
C ILE A 73 -5.89 -9.18 0.08
N LYS A 74 -7.07 -9.77 0.32
CA LYS A 74 -7.82 -10.46 -0.73
C LYS A 74 -8.19 -9.50 -1.88
N GLU A 75 -8.66 -8.30 -1.54
CA GLU A 75 -9.03 -7.27 -2.52
C GLU A 75 -7.84 -6.89 -3.42
N ALA A 76 -6.68 -6.66 -2.82
CA ALA A 76 -5.44 -6.32 -3.52
C ALA A 76 -4.90 -7.48 -4.37
N GLU A 77 -4.89 -8.72 -3.84
CA GLU A 77 -4.49 -9.91 -4.59
C GLU A 77 -5.40 -10.11 -5.83
N ASP A 78 -6.71 -9.94 -5.67
CA ASP A 78 -7.67 -10.02 -6.78
C ASP A 78 -7.46 -8.89 -7.81
N LEU A 79 -7.22 -7.65 -7.36
CA LEU A 79 -6.89 -6.52 -8.25
C LEU A 79 -5.63 -6.77 -9.08
N LEU A 80 -4.56 -7.33 -8.48
CA LEU A 80 -3.32 -7.69 -9.19
C LEU A 80 -3.51 -8.88 -10.15
N ASN A 81 -4.48 -9.75 -9.89
CA ASN A 81 -4.86 -10.82 -10.81
C ASN A 81 -5.63 -10.26 -12.03
N LEU A 82 -6.43 -9.21 -11.84
CA LEU A 82 -7.15 -8.52 -12.92
C LEU A 82 -6.24 -7.62 -13.75
N SER A 83 -5.26 -6.97 -13.13
CA SER A 83 -4.26 -6.11 -13.78
C SER A 83 -2.84 -6.52 -13.38
N SER A 84 -2.23 -7.37 -14.21
CA SER A 84 -0.92 -7.97 -13.90
C SER A 84 0.23 -6.96 -13.95
N SER A 85 0.11 -5.92 -14.77
CA SER A 85 1.06 -4.81 -14.89
C SER A 85 1.01 -3.82 -13.72
N ASP A 86 0.05 -3.98 -12.80
CA ASP A 86 -0.12 -3.15 -11.60
C ASP A 86 -0.09 -1.63 -11.88
N ASN A 87 -0.84 -1.19 -12.89
CA ASN A 87 -0.92 0.22 -13.25
C ASN A 87 -1.57 1.09 -12.18
N LEU A 88 -2.25 0.47 -11.21
CA LEU A 88 -2.84 1.14 -10.07
C LEU A 88 -1.93 1.13 -8.85
N GLY A 89 -0.68 0.66 -8.92
CA GLY A 89 0.24 0.69 -7.78
C GLY A 89 -0.26 -0.09 -6.56
N ILE A 90 -1.09 -1.11 -6.75
CA ILE A 90 -1.66 -1.94 -5.69
C ILE A 90 -0.56 -2.65 -4.89
N ARG A 91 0.61 -2.92 -5.51
CA ARG A 91 1.75 -3.50 -4.81
C ARG A 91 2.22 -2.66 -3.60
N TYR A 92 2.11 -1.33 -3.68
CA TYR A 92 2.52 -0.43 -2.59
C TYR A 92 1.60 -0.54 -1.38
N LEU A 93 0.31 -0.82 -1.60
CA LEU A 93 -0.65 -1.07 -0.53
C LEU A 93 -0.56 -2.51 -0.01
N LEU A 94 -0.23 -3.48 -0.87
CA LEU A 94 -0.19 -4.90 -0.51
C LEU A 94 1.08 -5.30 0.26
N ALA A 95 2.24 -4.76 -0.12
CA ALA A 95 3.51 -5.04 0.54
C ALA A 95 3.49 -4.82 2.08
N PRO A 96 3.05 -3.66 2.59
CA PRO A 96 2.97 -3.43 4.04
C PRO A 96 1.94 -4.33 4.72
N LEU A 97 0.85 -4.72 4.04
CA LEU A 97 -0.12 -5.66 4.60
C LEU A 97 0.49 -7.06 4.78
N TYR A 98 1.33 -7.54 3.85
CA TYR A 98 2.09 -8.76 4.07
C TYR A 98 3.10 -8.62 5.21
N GLY A 99 3.77 -7.47 5.31
CA GLY A 99 4.66 -7.16 6.44
C GLY A 99 3.95 -7.17 7.79
N LEU A 100 2.71 -6.65 7.85
CA LEU A 100 1.89 -6.59 9.06
C LEU A 100 1.57 -7.97 9.63
N PHE A 101 1.33 -8.95 8.75
CA PHE A 101 1.11 -10.35 9.14
C PHE A 101 2.38 -11.21 9.09
N GLU A 102 3.55 -10.59 8.97
CA GLU A 102 4.86 -11.27 8.92
C GLU A 102 4.98 -12.32 7.79
N ASP A 103 4.16 -12.20 6.74
CA ASP A 103 4.12 -13.14 5.61
C ASP A 103 5.28 -12.87 4.63
N THR A 104 6.46 -13.30 5.05
CA THR A 104 7.71 -13.18 4.30
C THR A 104 7.62 -13.80 2.91
N ASN A 105 6.92 -14.93 2.81
CA ASN A 105 6.83 -15.67 1.56
C ASN A 105 6.02 -14.89 0.54
N LYS A 106 4.89 -14.31 0.95
CA LYS A 106 4.08 -13.49 0.06
C LYS A 106 4.75 -12.17 -0.29
N LEU A 107 5.38 -11.49 0.67
CA LEU A 107 6.13 -10.26 0.38
C LEU A 107 7.26 -10.53 -0.63
N ASN A 108 8.09 -11.53 -0.41
CA ASN A 108 9.17 -11.88 -1.34
C ASN A 108 8.65 -12.25 -2.74
N LYS A 109 7.52 -12.96 -2.83
CA LYS A 109 6.89 -13.26 -4.13
C LYS A 109 6.41 -12.00 -4.83
N LEU A 110 5.84 -11.04 -4.10
CA LEU A 110 5.41 -9.76 -4.64
C LEU A 110 6.59 -8.95 -5.18
N LEU A 111 7.66 -8.81 -4.40
CA LEU A 111 8.88 -8.09 -4.78
C LEU A 111 9.61 -8.74 -5.96
N LYS A 112 9.59 -10.07 -6.04
CA LYS A 112 10.14 -10.79 -7.21
C LYS A 112 9.30 -10.54 -8.47
N LYS A 113 7.98 -10.39 -8.34
CA LYS A 113 7.08 -10.10 -9.46
C LYS A 113 7.23 -8.65 -9.95
N TYR A 114 7.47 -7.72 -9.03
CA TYR A 114 7.65 -6.29 -9.30
C TYR A 114 9.02 -5.83 -8.75
N PRO A 115 10.12 -6.11 -9.47
CA PRO A 115 11.45 -5.78 -8.99
C PRO A 115 11.71 -4.27 -9.10
N GLU A 116 11.57 -3.57 -7.98
CA GLU A 116 11.88 -2.15 -7.83
C GLU A 116 12.37 -1.85 -6.40
N ASN A 117 13.20 -0.82 -6.25
CA ASN A 117 13.77 -0.38 -4.97
C ASN A 117 13.25 1.01 -4.61
N THR A 118 11.93 1.19 -4.65
CA THR A 118 11.30 2.44 -4.24
C THR A 118 11.31 2.58 -2.71
N PRO A 119 11.32 3.81 -2.17
CA PRO A 119 11.28 4.01 -0.72
C PRO A 119 10.11 3.27 -0.04
N SER A 120 8.94 3.23 -0.66
CA SER A 120 7.75 2.51 -0.15
C SER A 120 7.98 1.00 0.02
N LEU A 121 8.56 0.31 -0.98
CA LEU A 121 8.81 -1.13 -0.90
C LEU A 121 10.03 -1.48 -0.06
N LEU A 122 11.06 -0.64 -0.07
CA LEU A 122 12.21 -0.80 0.84
C LEU A 122 11.75 -0.65 2.29
N LEU A 123 10.87 0.32 2.58
CA LEU A 123 10.30 0.52 3.90
C LEU A 123 9.50 -0.72 4.34
N SER A 124 8.61 -1.26 3.49
CA SER A 124 7.90 -2.51 3.81
C SER A 124 8.85 -3.66 4.16
N GLN A 125 9.99 -3.77 3.47
CA GLN A 125 11.01 -4.78 3.75
C GLN A 125 11.73 -4.53 5.07
N ALA A 126 12.18 -3.30 5.32
CA ALA A 126 12.88 -2.91 6.54
C ALA A 126 12.01 -3.22 7.76
N LEU A 127 10.76 -2.78 7.72
CA LEU A 127 9.76 -3.02 8.76
C LEU A 127 9.52 -4.50 9.02
N LEU A 128 9.44 -5.34 7.97
CA LEU A 128 9.34 -6.79 8.15
C LEU A 128 10.61 -7.37 8.81
N LYS A 129 11.81 -6.94 8.41
CA LYS A 129 13.07 -7.42 9.04
C LYS A 129 13.11 -7.05 10.52
N PHE A 130 12.67 -5.84 10.86
CA PHE A 130 12.54 -5.40 12.25
C PHE A 130 11.62 -6.33 13.05
N LYS A 131 10.40 -6.62 12.56
CA LYS A 131 9.46 -7.57 13.21
C LYS A 131 10.05 -8.96 13.43
N GLN A 132 10.94 -9.39 12.54
CA GLN A 132 11.63 -10.68 12.62
C GLN A 132 12.82 -10.70 13.57
N ALA A 133 13.07 -9.62 14.33
CA ALA A 133 14.27 -9.43 15.12
C ALA A 133 15.58 -9.52 14.30
N LYS A 134 15.52 -9.24 12.99
CA LYS A 134 16.69 -9.15 12.11
C LYS A 134 17.14 -7.69 12.02
N PHE A 135 17.54 -7.15 13.16
CA PHE A 135 17.79 -5.71 13.32
C PHE A 135 18.91 -5.19 12.43
N ASP A 136 20.03 -5.91 12.29
CA ASP A 136 21.12 -5.50 11.39
C ASP A 136 20.64 -5.39 9.93
N ALA A 137 19.92 -6.39 9.44
CA ALA A 137 19.36 -6.38 8.08
C ALA A 137 18.27 -5.31 7.92
N SER A 138 17.53 -4.99 8.98
CA SER A 138 16.59 -3.87 8.99
C SER A 138 17.33 -2.54 8.89
N LEU A 139 18.42 -2.37 9.63
CA LEU A 139 19.22 -1.16 9.65
C LEU A 139 19.88 -0.90 8.30
N ASP A 140 20.42 -1.94 7.66
CA ASP A 140 21.00 -1.84 6.32
C ASP A 140 19.97 -1.33 5.30
N LEU A 141 18.73 -1.81 5.38
CA LEU A 141 17.64 -1.31 4.54
C LEU A 141 17.28 0.14 4.87
N PHE A 142 17.26 0.55 6.14
CA PHE A 142 17.03 1.95 6.50
C PHE A 142 18.15 2.88 6.01
N LYS A 143 19.42 2.44 6.06
CA LYS A 143 20.53 3.20 5.48
C LYS A 143 20.36 3.37 3.98
N GLN A 144 19.98 2.31 3.26
CA GLN A 144 19.66 2.40 1.84
C GLN A 144 18.49 3.35 1.57
N ILE A 145 17.44 3.31 2.39
CA ILE A 145 16.31 4.24 2.29
C ILE A 145 16.77 5.68 2.47
N HIS A 146 17.63 5.95 3.46
CA HIS A 146 18.16 7.29 3.71
C HIS A 146 19.00 7.82 2.55
N GLU A 147 19.77 6.96 1.89
CA GLU A 147 20.54 7.32 0.69
C GLU A 147 19.64 7.66 -0.51
N GLU A 148 18.54 6.93 -0.71
CA GLU A 148 17.60 7.18 -1.81
C GLU A 148 16.63 8.34 -1.53
N ASN A 149 16.22 8.51 -0.27
CA ASN A 149 15.31 9.57 0.16
C ASN A 149 15.61 9.99 1.62
N PRO A 150 16.35 11.10 1.82
CA PRO A 150 16.82 11.50 3.15
C PRO A 150 15.70 11.95 4.09
N TYR A 151 14.53 12.34 3.56
CA TYR A 151 13.39 12.84 4.34
C TYR A 151 12.66 11.73 5.09
N LEU A 152 12.71 10.49 4.60
CA LEU A 152 11.82 9.43 5.11
C LEU A 152 12.07 9.11 6.59
N ILE A 153 13.32 9.05 7.02
CA ILE A 153 13.65 8.70 8.41
C ILE A 153 13.22 9.81 9.37
N SER A 154 13.46 11.08 9.03
CA SER A 154 13.06 12.21 9.89
C SER A 154 11.54 12.26 10.03
N TYR A 155 10.79 12.10 8.94
CA TYR A 155 9.32 12.05 9.02
C TYR A 155 8.81 10.91 9.91
N ILE A 156 9.47 9.74 9.91
CA ILE A 156 9.12 8.67 10.85
C ILE A 156 9.46 9.09 12.27
N GLN A 157 10.65 9.63 12.55
CA GLN A 157 11.08 9.99 13.91
C GLN A 157 10.22 11.10 14.53
N ASP A 158 9.95 12.15 13.75
CA ASP A 158 9.23 13.34 14.19
C ASP A 158 7.71 13.11 14.26
N ALA A 159 7.23 12.00 13.67
CA ALA A 159 5.81 11.67 13.57
C ALA A 159 4.98 12.84 13.02
N GLU A 160 5.53 13.56 12.03
CA GLU A 160 4.90 14.72 11.43
C GLU A 160 3.63 14.33 10.68
N ASP A 161 2.58 15.12 10.90
CA ASP A 161 1.35 15.02 10.11
C ASP A 161 1.61 15.63 8.72
N PHE A 162 1.19 14.91 7.68
CA PHE A 162 1.26 15.39 6.30
C PHE A 162 -0.01 15.01 5.54
N GLU A 163 -0.34 15.80 4.52
CA GLU A 163 -1.39 15.43 3.57
C GLU A 163 -0.82 14.47 2.53
N GLN A 164 -1.60 13.46 2.14
CA GLN A 164 -1.14 12.53 1.12
C GLN A 164 -0.92 13.28 -0.21
N PRO A 165 0.31 13.24 -0.77
CA PRO A 165 0.62 14.02 -1.95
C PRO A 165 -0.08 13.48 -3.20
N MET A 166 -0.57 14.38 -4.05
CA MET A 166 -1.20 14.00 -5.31
C MET A 166 -0.18 13.54 -6.36
N MET A 167 1.02 14.12 -6.31
CA MET A 167 2.13 13.83 -7.20
C MET A 167 3.43 13.92 -6.40
N PHE A 168 4.42 13.15 -6.81
CA PHE A 168 5.76 13.20 -6.25
C PHE A 168 6.78 12.98 -7.38
N SER A 169 8.04 13.25 -7.08
CA SER A 169 9.16 12.91 -7.94
C SER A 169 10.16 12.05 -7.17
N ARG A 170 10.98 11.27 -7.88
CA ARG A 170 11.95 10.40 -7.22
C ARG A 170 12.92 11.22 -6.37
N GLY A 171 13.08 10.83 -5.10
CA GLY A 171 13.92 11.48 -4.10
C GLY A 171 13.29 12.71 -3.44
N SER A 172 12.06 13.08 -3.78
CA SER A 172 11.40 14.24 -3.18
C SER A 172 10.81 13.94 -1.80
N GLU A 173 10.54 14.99 -1.04
CA GLU A 173 9.87 14.91 0.26
C GLU A 173 8.48 14.25 0.14
N GLU A 174 7.75 14.56 -0.92
CA GLU A 174 6.45 13.94 -1.21
C GLU A 174 6.54 12.44 -1.48
N GLU A 175 7.66 11.94 -2.02
CA GLU A 175 7.86 10.49 -2.17
C GLU A 175 8.03 9.81 -0.80
N ALA A 176 8.69 10.48 0.15
CA ALA A 176 8.77 9.98 1.53
C ALA A 176 7.38 9.96 2.19
N GLN A 177 6.61 11.02 2.03
CA GLN A 177 5.22 11.11 2.53
C GLN A 177 4.35 9.98 1.94
N ASP A 178 4.41 9.73 0.62
CA ASP A 178 3.68 8.62 -0.01
C ASP A 178 4.15 7.24 0.52
N ALA A 179 5.46 7.04 0.68
CA ALA A 179 6.01 5.81 1.24
C ALA A 179 5.51 5.55 2.67
N ILE A 180 5.48 6.59 3.50
CA ILE A 180 4.98 6.51 4.88
C ILE A 180 3.47 6.26 4.90
N ALA A 181 2.68 6.98 4.09
CA ALA A 181 1.24 6.79 3.99
C ALA A 181 0.87 5.34 3.62
N ASN A 182 1.53 4.78 2.61
CA ASN A 182 1.32 3.39 2.19
C ASN A 182 1.68 2.39 3.31
N ASN A 183 2.75 2.65 4.07
CA ASN A 183 3.24 1.77 5.12
C ASN A 183 2.64 2.05 6.51
N TYR A 184 1.76 3.03 6.64
CA TYR A 184 1.26 3.54 7.91
C TYR A 184 0.67 2.45 8.84
N PRO A 185 -0.14 1.47 8.37
CA PRO A 185 -0.63 0.39 9.22
C PRO A 185 0.47 -0.48 9.82
N LEU A 186 1.57 -0.69 9.07
CA LEU A 186 2.71 -1.47 9.52
C LEU A 186 3.56 -0.69 10.52
N LEU A 187 3.84 0.58 10.23
CA LEU A 187 4.58 1.49 11.12
C LEU A 187 3.94 1.60 12.50
N LEU A 188 2.63 1.85 12.56
CA LEU A 188 1.88 1.96 13.82
C LEU A 188 1.89 0.68 14.66
N SER A 189 2.23 -0.48 14.08
CA SER A 189 2.31 -1.74 14.83
C SER A 189 3.58 -1.86 15.68
N MET A 190 4.51 -0.90 15.64
CA MET A 190 5.85 -1.01 16.22
C MET A 190 6.37 0.29 16.87
N PHE A 191 5.92 0.60 18.07
CA PHE A 191 6.44 1.76 18.83
C PHE A 191 7.96 1.72 19.09
N SER A 192 8.56 0.52 19.22
CA SER A 192 10.00 0.39 19.44
C SER A 192 10.85 0.77 18.22
N LEU A 193 10.25 0.88 17.03
CA LEU A 193 10.96 1.29 15.82
C LEU A 193 11.47 2.74 15.92
N TYR A 194 10.69 3.63 16.51
CA TYR A 194 11.08 5.04 16.68
C TYR A 194 12.37 5.18 17.49
N ILE A 195 12.47 4.42 18.59
CA ILE A 195 13.68 4.36 19.43
C ILE A 195 14.84 3.79 18.62
N PHE A 196 14.62 2.68 17.92
CA PHE A 196 15.64 2.06 17.09
C PHE A 196 16.21 3.00 16.02
N LEU A 197 15.35 3.79 15.36
CA LEU A 197 15.80 4.76 14.37
C LEU A 197 16.56 5.92 15.03
N ALA A 198 16.07 6.47 16.15
CA ALA A 198 16.77 7.50 16.90
C ALA A 198 18.16 7.10 17.40
N GLU A 199 18.38 5.83 17.75
CA GLU A 199 19.70 5.34 18.16
C GLU A 199 20.70 5.17 17.00
N ASN A 200 20.23 5.17 15.75
CA ASN A 200 21.04 4.81 14.58
C ASN A 200 21.12 5.89 13.50
N PHE A 201 20.27 6.92 13.57
CA PHE A 201 20.21 8.04 12.63
C PHE A 201 20.12 9.33 13.46
N ASP A 202 21.27 10.01 13.57
CA ASP A 202 21.46 11.34 14.18
C ASP A 202 21.55 12.42 13.09
#